data_AF-A0A9D1N4F1-F1
#
_entry.id   AF-A0A9D1N4F1-F1
#
_cell.length_a   1.000
_cell.length_b   1.000
_cell.length_c   1.000
_cell.angle_alpha   90.00
_cell.angle_beta   90.00
_cell.angle_gamma   90.00
#
_symmetry.space_group_name_H-M   'P 1'
#
loop_
_entity.id
_entity.type
_entity.pdbx_description
1 polymer ?
#
loop_
_entity_poly.entity_id
_entity_poly.type
_entity_poly.pdbx_seq_one_letter_code
_entity_poly.pdbx_strand_id
1 'polypeptide(L)'
;MAAAVLSLLLAALFLMKNRSIPVLDARITEISGFIRNGAMAFLRREYSVVAIFVAALAVIFLLLPSMGWRVAISFVCGATLSLLAGFIGMRSATTSNARTAQAAQESEIAALRTAFTGGSVMGLCVVGLGLFGVTACYLAFQDTNILTGFSLGASLVALFSRVGGGI
;
A
#
# COMPACT_ATOMS: atom_id res chain seq x y z
N MET A 1 -7.23 -7.99 15.75
CA MET A 1 -8.25 -7.97 14.66
C MET A 1 -9.10 -6.70 14.65
N ALA A 2 -9.83 -6.36 15.73
CA ALA A 2 -10.74 -5.20 15.75
C ALA A 2 -10.05 -3.86 15.39
N ALA A 3 -8.87 -3.60 15.94
CA ALA A 3 -8.07 -2.41 15.59
C ALA A 3 -7.66 -2.36 14.11
N ALA A 4 -7.37 -3.50 13.49
CA ALA A 4 -7.01 -3.57 12.08
C ALA A 4 -8.21 -3.22 11.18
N VAL A 5 -9.38 -3.77 11.50
CA VAL A 5 -10.63 -3.46 10.80
C VAL A 5 -10.98 -1.99 10.95
N LEU A 6 -10.88 -1.44 12.17
CA LEU A 6 -11.11 -0.01 12.42
C LEU A 6 -10.16 0.87 11.60
N SER A 7 -8.87 0.52 11.53
CA SER A 7 -7.88 1.24 10.72
C SER A 7 -8.24 1.25 9.23
N LEU A 8 -8.64 0.09 8.69
CA LEU A 8 -9.05 -0.03 7.28
C LEU A 8 -10.35 0.73 6.99
N LEU A 9 -11.31 0.71 7.91
CA LEU A 9 -12.54 1.51 7.81
C LEU A 9 -12.23 3.01 7.81
N LEU A 10 -11.39 3.49 8.73
CA LEU A 10 -10.97 4.88 8.76
C LEU A 10 -10.22 5.28 7.49
N ALA A 11 -9.35 4.41 6.97
CA ALA A 11 -8.67 4.63 5.69
C ALA A 11 -9.67 4.79 4.54
N ALA A 12 -10.69 3.92 4.47
CA ALA A 12 -11.73 3.98 3.46
C ALA A 12 -12.55 5.27 3.58
N LEU A 13 -12.95 5.67 4.80
CA LEU A 13 -13.69 6.91 5.04
C LEU A 13 -12.89 8.14 4.64
N PHE A 14 -11.59 8.19 4.96
CA PHE A 14 -10.73 9.31 4.57
C PHE A 14 -10.52 9.36 3.06
N LEU A 15 -10.37 8.21 2.41
CA LEU A 15 -10.29 8.13 0.96
C LEU A 15 -11.59 8.62 0.30
N MET A 16 -12.76 8.23 0.82
CA MET A 16 -14.07 8.67 0.32
C MET A 16 -14.26 10.17 0.50
N LYS A 17 -13.99 10.69 1.70
CA LYS A 17 -14.07 12.12 2.02
C LYS A 17 -13.17 12.96 1.12
N ASN A 18 -11.96 12.49 0.87
CA ASN A 18 -11.05 13.18 -0.01
C ASN A 18 -11.56 13.14 -1.46
N ARG A 19 -11.99 11.96 -1.94
CA ARG A 19 -12.55 11.83 -3.31
C ARG A 19 -13.76 12.72 -3.58
N SER A 20 -14.60 12.99 -2.57
CA SER A 20 -15.76 13.89 -2.73
C SER A 20 -15.42 15.36 -2.96
N ILE A 21 -14.18 15.79 -2.71
CA ILE A 21 -13.76 17.18 -3.01
C ILE A 21 -13.63 17.32 -4.55
N PRO A 22 -14.43 18.20 -5.19
CA PRO A 22 -14.36 18.40 -6.63
C PRO A 22 -13.12 19.23 -6.99
N VAL A 23 -12.49 18.88 -8.11
CA VAL A 23 -11.43 19.69 -8.71
C VAL A 23 -12.07 20.53 -9.83
N LEU A 24 -12.08 21.85 -9.67
CA LEU A 24 -12.75 22.81 -10.55
C LEU A 24 -11.82 23.33 -11.64
N ASP A 25 -10.52 23.42 -11.35
CA ASP A 25 -9.52 23.95 -12.27
C ASP A 25 -9.12 22.89 -13.31
N ALA A 26 -9.34 23.23 -14.59
CA ALA A 26 -9.05 22.35 -15.73
C ALA A 26 -7.55 22.05 -15.88
N ARG A 27 -6.68 23.04 -15.62
CA ARG A 27 -5.22 22.90 -15.72
C ARG A 27 -4.67 22.02 -14.59
N ILE A 28 -5.19 22.18 -13.37
CA ILE A 28 -4.84 21.28 -12.24
C ILE A 28 -5.27 19.84 -12.55
N THR A 29 -6.44 19.66 -13.14
CA THR A 29 -6.96 18.34 -13.53
C THR A 29 -6.10 17.69 -14.61
N GLU A 30 -5.68 18.45 -15.62
CA GLU A 30 -4.80 17.98 -16.69
C GLU A 30 -3.44 17.52 -16.16
N ILE A 31 -2.76 18.36 -15.37
CA ILE A 31 -1.43 18.06 -14.81
C ILE A 31 -1.49 16.85 -13.87
N SER A 32 -2.49 16.81 -12.98
CA SER A 32 -2.66 15.66 -12.08
C SER A 32 -2.99 14.37 -12.83
N GLY A 33 -3.66 14.48 -13.98
CA GLY A 33 -3.87 13.38 -14.93
C GLY A 33 -2.55 12.77 -15.42
N PHE A 34 -1.61 13.60 -15.88
CA PHE A 34 -0.28 13.14 -16.30
C PHE A 34 0.50 12.48 -15.16
N ILE A 35 0.50 13.08 -13.97
CA ILE A 35 1.17 12.52 -12.78
C ILE A 35 0.58 11.15 -12.44
N ARG A 36 -0.75 11.04 -12.38
CA ARG A 36 -1.43 9.78 -12.07
C ARG A 36 -1.15 8.70 -13.10
N ASN A 37 -1.17 9.05 -14.39
CA ASN A 37 -0.89 8.09 -15.46
C ASN A 37 0.57 7.59 -15.39
N GLY A 38 1.53 8.49 -15.19
CA GLY A 38 2.95 8.14 -15.01
C GLY A 38 3.17 7.24 -13.80
N ALA A 39 2.63 7.62 -12.64
CA ALA A 39 2.72 6.85 -11.40
C ALA A 39 2.13 5.45 -11.53
N MET A 40 0.96 5.32 -12.17
CA MET A 40 0.34 4.02 -12.40
C MET A 40 1.09 3.15 -13.43
N ALA A 41 1.71 3.77 -14.43
CA ALA A 41 2.57 3.07 -15.39
C ALA A 41 3.84 2.54 -14.70
N PHE A 42 4.47 3.36 -13.85
CA PHE A 42 5.60 2.97 -13.03
C PHE A 42 5.27 1.79 -12.10
N LEU A 43 4.19 1.90 -11.31
CA LEU A 43 3.77 0.82 -10.41
C LEU A 43 3.51 -0.49 -11.14
N ARG A 44 2.89 -0.45 -12.32
CA ARG A 44 2.66 -1.67 -13.11
C ARG A 44 3.97 -2.34 -13.49
N ARG A 45 4.99 -1.57 -13.88
CA ARG A 45 6.31 -2.11 -14.23
C ARG A 45 7.04 -2.64 -13.01
N GLU A 46 7.10 -1.86 -11.93
CA GLU A 46 7.71 -2.28 -10.67
C GLU A 46 7.08 -3.57 -10.15
N TYR A 47 5.74 -3.63 -10.08
CA TYR A 47 5.03 -4.79 -9.54
C TYR A 47 5.19 -6.03 -10.42
N SER A 48 5.32 -5.86 -11.74
CA SER A 48 5.60 -6.98 -12.64
C SER A 48 6.97 -7.60 -12.36
N VAL A 49 7.99 -6.79 -12.08
CA VAL A 49 9.33 -7.27 -11.72
C VAL A 49 9.33 -7.89 -10.33
N VAL A 50 8.73 -7.21 -9.34
CA VAL A 50 8.63 -7.71 -7.97
C VAL A 50 7.89 -9.04 -7.90
N ALA A 51 6.82 -9.23 -8.69
CA ALA A 51 6.09 -10.48 -8.75
C ALA A 51 6.96 -11.67 -9.18
N ILE A 52 7.90 -11.46 -10.11
CA ILE A 52 8.85 -12.51 -10.54
C ILE A 52 9.77 -12.90 -9.37
N PHE A 53 10.31 -11.92 -8.64
CA PHE A 53 11.15 -12.17 -7.47
C PHE A 53 10.40 -12.87 -6.34
N VAL A 54 9.16 -12.45 -6.05
CA VAL A 54 8.28 -13.08 -5.06
C VAL A 54 7.99 -14.52 -5.47
N ALA A 55 7.67 -14.78 -6.74
CA ALA A 55 7.42 -16.14 -7.22
C ALA A 55 8.66 -17.04 -7.09
N ALA A 56 9.85 -16.54 -7.48
CA ALA A 56 11.10 -17.29 -7.37
C ALA A 56 11.42 -17.68 -5.91
N LEU A 57 11.31 -16.74 -4.97
CA LEU A 57 11.55 -17.00 -3.55
C LEU A 57 10.48 -17.91 -2.93
N ALA A 58 9.22 -17.78 -3.36
CA ALA A 58 8.15 -18.68 -2.91
C ALA A 58 8.43 -20.14 -3.32
N VAL A 59 8.92 -20.37 -4.54
CA VAL A 59 9.33 -21.71 -5.00
C VAL A 59 10.51 -22.24 -4.17
N ILE A 60 11.52 -21.40 -3.89
CA ILE A 60 12.65 -21.78 -3.04
C ILE A 60 12.17 -22.21 -1.65
N PHE A 61 11.27 -21.45 -1.03
CA PHE A 61 10.71 -21.82 0.27
C PHE A 61 9.89 -23.12 0.21
N LEU A 62 9.22 -23.40 -0.90
CA LEU A 62 8.47 -24.65 -1.08
C LEU A 62 9.37 -25.89 -1.12
N LEU A 63 10.60 -25.75 -1.60
CA LEU A 63 11.60 -26.83 -1.71
C LEU A 63 12.31 -27.13 -0.38
N LEU A 64 12.09 -26.32 0.67
CA LEU A 64 12.68 -26.55 1.98
C LEU A 64 11.97 -27.70 2.73
N PRO A 65 12.73 -28.70 3.24
CA PRO A 65 12.15 -29.90 3.84
C PRO A 65 11.42 -29.67 5.18
N SER A 66 11.54 -28.50 5.81
CA SER A 66 10.92 -28.17 7.10
C SER A 66 9.90 -27.02 6.99
N MET A 67 8.60 -27.32 7.18
CA MET A 67 7.50 -26.33 7.19
C MET A 67 7.49 -25.32 6.02
N GLY A 68 8.21 -25.61 4.93
CA GLY A 68 8.53 -24.67 3.86
C GLY A 68 7.30 -24.14 3.14
N TRP A 69 6.28 -25.00 2.95
CA TRP A 69 5.02 -24.60 2.33
C TRP A 69 4.23 -23.57 3.16
N ARG A 70 4.26 -23.67 4.50
CA ARG A 70 3.57 -22.71 5.39
C ARG A 70 4.26 -21.35 5.37
N VAL A 71 5.60 -21.37 5.40
CA VAL A 71 6.43 -20.16 5.28
C VAL A 71 6.24 -19.52 3.92
N ALA A 72 6.18 -20.30 2.84
CA ALA A 72 5.93 -19.81 1.48
C ALA A 72 4.57 -19.11 1.35
N ILE A 73 3.50 -19.70 1.89
CA ILE A 73 2.16 -19.08 1.89
C ILE A 73 2.19 -17.76 2.67
N SER A 74 2.79 -17.77 3.86
CA SER A 74 2.93 -16.58 4.71
C SER A 74 3.73 -15.47 4.03
N PHE A 75 4.83 -15.83 3.36
CA PHE A 75 5.64 -14.93 2.56
C PHE A 75 4.86 -14.29 1.41
N VAL A 76 4.13 -15.08 0.63
CA VAL A 76 3.30 -14.57 -0.46
C VAL A 76 2.17 -13.68 0.08
N CYS A 77 1.57 -14.04 1.22
CA CYS A 77 0.57 -13.21 1.89
C CYS A 77 1.14 -11.85 2.29
N GLY A 78 2.29 -11.83 2.97
CA GLY A 78 2.96 -10.59 3.36
C GLY A 78 3.35 -9.71 2.18
N ALA A 79 3.90 -10.31 1.12
CA ALA A 79 4.23 -9.60 -0.11
C ALA A 79 2.98 -8.99 -0.77
N THR A 80 1.90 -9.76 -0.89
CA THR A 80 0.65 -9.30 -1.51
C THR A 80 0.01 -8.15 -0.73
N LEU A 81 -0.04 -8.24 0.60
CA LEU A 81 -0.59 -7.17 1.44
C LEU A 81 0.26 -5.90 1.38
N SER A 82 1.59 -6.03 1.28
CA SER A 82 2.51 -4.91 1.10
C SER A 82 2.28 -4.20 -0.25
N LEU A 83 2.16 -4.95 -1.34
CA LEU A 83 1.80 -4.42 -2.66
C LEU A 83 0.43 -3.74 -2.65
N LEU A 84 -0.57 -4.33 -1.99
CA LEU A 84 -1.89 -3.71 -1.86
C LEU A 84 -1.84 -2.39 -1.10
N ALA A 85 -1.09 -2.32 0.00
CA ALA A 85 -0.90 -1.09 0.78
C ALA A 85 -0.25 0.01 -0.06
N GLY A 86 0.82 -0.33 -0.79
CA GLY A 86 1.52 0.61 -1.68
C GLY A 86 0.62 1.13 -2.80
N PHE A 87 -0.16 0.25 -3.42
CA PHE A 87 -1.09 0.61 -4.49
C PHE A 87 -2.21 1.55 -4.03
N ILE A 88 -2.83 1.25 -2.87
CA ILE A 88 -3.86 2.12 -2.29
C ILE A 88 -3.25 3.47 -1.89
N GLY A 89 -2.06 3.45 -1.27
CA GLY A 89 -1.32 4.65 -0.91
C GLY A 89 -1.05 5.55 -2.12
N MET A 90 -0.53 4.99 -3.21
CA MET A 90 -0.23 5.77 -4.41
C MET A 90 -1.48 6.31 -5.09
N ARG A 91 -2.58 5.54 -5.14
CA ARG A 91 -3.87 6.05 -5.63
C ARG A 91 -4.40 7.18 -4.77
N SER A 92 -4.27 7.09 -3.45
CA SER A 92 -4.64 8.17 -2.54
C SER A 92 -3.79 9.41 -2.81
N ALA A 93 -2.46 9.28 -2.85
CA ALA A 93 -1.52 10.39 -3.05
C ALA A 93 -1.76 11.11 -4.39
N THR A 94 -1.86 10.36 -5.50
CA THR A 94 -2.09 10.91 -6.85
C THR A 94 -3.49 11.48 -7.07
N THR A 95 -4.43 11.21 -6.17
CA THR A 95 -5.77 11.81 -6.17
C THR A 95 -5.83 13.03 -5.25
N SER A 96 -5.06 13.01 -4.16
CA SER A 96 -5.01 14.08 -3.16
C SER A 96 -4.25 15.32 -3.64
N ASN A 97 -3.20 15.13 -4.43
CA ASN A 97 -2.32 16.21 -4.91
C ASN A 97 -3.09 17.38 -5.59
N ALA A 98 -4.02 17.08 -6.50
CA ALA A 98 -4.83 18.06 -7.21
C ALA A 98 -5.75 18.83 -6.26
N ARG A 99 -6.36 18.12 -5.31
CA ARG A 99 -7.28 18.68 -4.31
C ARG A 99 -6.53 19.58 -3.34
N THR A 100 -5.33 19.17 -2.92
CA THR A 100 -4.45 19.99 -2.09
C THR A 100 -4.04 21.27 -2.82
N ALA A 101 -3.68 21.18 -4.10
CA ALA A 101 -3.30 22.35 -4.90
C ALA A 101 -4.48 23.34 -5.06
N GLN A 102 -5.70 22.84 -5.26
CA GLN A 102 -6.88 23.70 -5.28
C GLN A 102 -7.18 24.31 -3.91
N ALA A 103 -7.13 23.51 -2.83
CA ALA A 103 -7.39 23.99 -1.47
C ALA A 103 -6.37 25.05 -1.02
N ALA A 104 -5.16 25.03 -1.57
CA ALA A 104 -4.15 26.06 -1.33
C ALA A 104 -4.53 27.44 -1.89
N GLN A 105 -5.44 27.50 -2.86
CA GLN A 105 -6.00 28.77 -3.35
C GLN A 105 -6.97 29.39 -2.34
N GLU A 106 -7.57 28.58 -1.46
CA GLU A 106 -8.50 29.05 -0.42
C GLU A 106 -7.77 29.39 0.87
N SER A 107 -6.97 28.45 1.41
CA SER A 107 -6.14 28.68 2.59
C SER A 107 -5.07 27.60 2.80
N GLU A 108 -3.99 27.96 3.47
CA GLU A 108 -2.94 27.03 3.87
C GLU A 108 -3.47 25.91 4.79
N ILE A 109 -4.38 26.24 5.71
CA ILE A 109 -4.98 25.27 6.64
C ILE A 109 -5.85 24.27 5.88
N ALA A 110 -6.60 24.71 4.86
CA ALA A 110 -7.40 23.81 4.01
C ALA A 110 -6.50 22.87 3.19
N ALA A 111 -5.42 23.39 2.63
CA ALA A 111 -4.42 22.58 1.93
C ALA A 111 -3.80 21.53 2.86
N LEU A 112 -3.37 21.93 4.05
CA LEU A 112 -2.79 21.03 5.04
C LEU A 112 -3.77 19.93 5.45
N ARG A 113 -5.03 20.26 5.71
CA ARG A 113 -6.08 19.26 6.04
C ARG A 113 -6.28 18.26 4.91
N THR A 114 -6.28 18.71 3.66
CA THR A 114 -6.45 17.85 2.48
C THR A 114 -5.22 16.95 2.27
N ALA A 115 -4.01 17.50 2.39
CA ALA A 115 -2.76 16.75 2.32
C ALA A 115 -2.67 15.70 3.44
N PHE A 116 -3.01 16.09 4.67
CA PHE A 116 -2.95 15.21 5.84
C PHE A 116 -3.96 14.07 5.73
N THR A 117 -5.20 14.35 5.32
CA THR A 117 -6.21 13.29 5.12
C THR A 117 -5.82 12.34 3.99
N GLY A 118 -5.27 12.85 2.89
CA GLY A 118 -4.71 12.05 1.79
C GLY A 118 -3.56 11.14 2.23
N GLY A 119 -2.62 11.66 3.01
CA GLY A 119 -1.47 10.91 3.54
C GLY A 119 -1.85 9.91 4.64
N SER A 120 -2.85 10.25 5.47
CA SER A 120 -3.35 9.37 6.53
C SER A 120 -3.90 8.04 5.99
N VAL A 121 -4.49 8.04 4.79
CA VAL A 121 -4.97 6.81 4.13
C VAL A 121 -3.82 5.81 3.95
N MET A 122 -2.63 6.27 3.53
CA MET A 122 -1.47 5.39 3.35
C MET A 122 -1.07 4.74 4.69
N GLY A 123 -0.93 5.55 5.76
CA GLY A 123 -0.55 5.04 7.08
C GLY A 123 -1.57 4.05 7.65
N LEU A 124 -2.85 4.39 7.58
CA LEU A 124 -3.94 3.54 8.08
C LEU A 124 -4.07 2.24 7.29
N CYS A 125 -3.84 2.25 5.97
CA CYS A 125 -3.79 1.04 5.15
C CYS A 125 -2.60 0.14 5.51
N VAL A 126 -1.40 0.70 5.69
CA VAL A 126 -0.20 -0.08 6.06
C VAL A 126 -0.40 -0.75 7.41
N VAL A 127 -0.84 -0.01 8.42
CA VAL A 127 -1.10 -0.57 9.77
C VAL A 127 -2.25 -1.57 9.75
N GLY A 128 -3.34 -1.23 9.05
CA GLY A 128 -4.53 -2.08 8.95
C GLY A 128 -4.26 -3.41 8.26
N LEU A 129 -3.67 -3.39 7.06
CA LEU A 129 -3.34 -4.60 6.29
C LEU A 129 -2.24 -5.41 6.99
N GLY A 130 -1.23 -4.75 7.58
CA GLY A 130 -0.16 -5.42 8.31
C GLY A 130 -0.68 -6.17 9.54
N LEU A 131 -1.43 -5.49 10.42
CA LEU A 131 -2.02 -6.13 11.60
C LEU A 131 -3.02 -7.23 11.23
N PHE A 132 -3.85 -6.99 10.21
CA PHE A 132 -4.79 -7.99 9.72
C PHE A 132 -4.06 -9.24 9.20
N GLY A 133 -3.06 -9.05 8.34
CA GLY A 133 -2.27 -10.14 7.75
C GLY A 133 -1.51 -10.96 8.78
N VAL A 134 -0.79 -10.31 9.70
CA VAL A 134 -0.05 -10.99 10.76
C VAL A 134 -0.99 -11.76 11.68
N THR A 135 -2.12 -11.15 12.07
CA THR A 135 -3.11 -11.84 12.94
C THR A 135 -3.74 -13.03 12.22
N ALA A 136 -4.12 -12.88 10.94
CA ALA A 136 -4.71 -13.95 10.15
C ALA A 136 -3.74 -15.13 9.95
N CYS A 137 -2.46 -14.84 9.64
CA CYS A 137 -1.43 -15.88 9.51
C CYS A 137 -1.18 -16.60 10.84
N TYR A 138 -1.13 -15.86 11.96
CA TYR A 138 -0.96 -16.46 13.28
C TYR A 138 -2.14 -17.37 13.65
N LEU A 139 -3.38 -16.94 13.41
CA LEU A 139 -4.56 -17.75 13.70
C LEU A 139 -4.67 -19.00 12.82
N ALA A 140 -4.22 -18.91 11.56
CA ALA A 140 -4.30 -20.02 10.62
C ALA A 140 -3.28 -21.13 10.93
N PHE A 141 -2.08 -20.78 11.38
CA PHE A 141 -1.00 -21.75 11.56
C PHE A 141 -0.55 -21.96 13.01
N GLN A 142 -0.91 -21.06 13.93
CA GLN A 142 -0.58 -21.08 15.37
C GLN A 142 0.92 -21.24 15.69
N ASP A 143 1.80 -20.86 14.77
CA ASP A 143 3.25 -20.98 14.90
C ASP A 143 3.91 -19.63 14.62
N THR A 144 4.74 -19.17 15.56
CA THR A 144 5.45 -17.89 15.48
C THR A 144 6.52 -17.88 14.41
N ASN A 145 7.08 -19.04 14.05
CA ASN A 145 8.10 -19.14 13.01
C ASN A 145 7.55 -18.69 11.64
N ILE A 146 6.25 -18.87 11.39
CA ILE A 146 5.62 -18.52 10.12
C ILE A 146 5.47 -16.99 9.96
N LEU A 147 5.47 -16.22 11.05
CA LEU A 147 5.44 -14.75 11.00
C LEU A 147 6.74 -14.18 10.43
N THR A 148 7.86 -14.91 10.53
CA THR A 148 9.11 -14.51 9.87
C THR A 148 8.95 -14.52 8.36
N GLY A 149 8.25 -15.51 7.79
CA GLY A 149 7.91 -15.58 6.37
C GLY A 149 7.09 -14.36 5.91
N PHE A 150 6.03 -14.03 6.64
CA PHE A 150 5.21 -12.84 6.39
C PHE A 150 6.05 -11.57 6.38
N SER A 151 6.87 -11.39 7.42
CA SER A 151 7.71 -10.20 7.61
C SER A 151 8.76 -10.08 6.50
N LEU A 152 9.33 -11.20 6.05
CA LEU A 152 10.29 -11.27 4.96
C LEU A 152 9.62 -10.88 3.63
N GLY A 153 8.41 -11.38 3.36
CA GLY A 153 7.64 -11.00 2.17
C GLY A 153 7.27 -9.52 2.13
N ALA A 154 6.77 -9.00 3.25
CA ALA A 154 6.40 -7.58 3.36
C ALA A 154 7.63 -6.66 3.20
N SER A 155 8.76 -7.02 3.83
CA SER A 155 10.00 -6.24 3.79
C SER A 155 10.66 -6.28 2.42
N LEU A 156 10.60 -7.40 1.71
CA LEU A 156 11.13 -7.51 0.35
C LEU A 156 10.42 -6.55 -0.60
N VAL A 157 9.08 -6.54 -0.58
CA VAL A 157 8.31 -5.58 -1.38
C VAL A 157 8.66 -4.15 -0.98
N ALA A 158 8.74 -3.85 0.32
CA ALA A 158 9.10 -2.51 0.79
C ALA A 158 10.50 -2.07 0.34
N LEU A 159 11.47 -2.99 0.28
CA LEU A 159 12.81 -2.74 -0.24
C LEU A 159 12.75 -2.33 -1.71
N PHE A 160 12.08 -3.13 -2.55
CA PHE A 160 11.94 -2.81 -3.97
C PHE A 160 11.19 -1.50 -4.21
N SER A 161 10.13 -1.22 -3.45
CA SER A 161 9.38 0.04 -3.62
C SER A 161 10.15 1.27 -3.16
N ARG A 162 11.02 1.17 -2.16
CA ARG A 162 11.87 2.30 -1.74
C ARG A 162 13.08 2.52 -2.65
N VAL A 163 13.75 1.44 -3.03
CA VAL A 163 14.94 1.52 -3.88
C VAL A 163 14.54 1.80 -5.33
N GLY A 164 13.61 1.01 -5.87
CA GLY A 164 13.14 1.16 -7.25
C GLY A 164 12.39 2.45 -7.50
N GLY A 165 11.61 2.95 -6.53
CA GLY A 165 10.93 4.25 -6.64
C GLY A 165 11.82 5.46 -6.33
N GLY A 166 12.99 5.25 -5.72
CA GLY A 166 13.92 6.32 -5.35
C GLY A 166 14.99 6.63 -6.41
N ILE A 167 15.19 5.73 -7.37
CA ILE A 167 16.09 5.87 -8.52
C ILE A 167 15.33 6.53 -9.68
#